data_AF-A0A167MER6-F1
#
_entry.id   AF-A0A167MER6-F1
#
_cell.length_a   1.000
_cell.length_b   1.000
_cell.length_c   1.000
_cell.angle_alpha   90.00
_cell.angle_beta   90.00
_cell.angle_gamma   90.00
#
_symmetry.space_group_name_H-M   'P 1'
#
loop_
_entity.id
_entity.type
_entity.pdbx_description
1 polymer ?
#
loop_
_entity_poly.entity_id
_entity_poly.type
_entity_poly.pdbx_seq_one_letter_code
_entity_poly.pdbx_strand_id
1 'polypeptide(L)'
;MSRDSEEIRNSIWQTYVSAGFLDKVRPSDFMMEKGEIPNLHGMSFQESKALLKNLLTTNGWTRLDARFRKYKQRQLGQLTTITLHKKTLAKLEYLKSELAVDDYDMLFEYLLDPEENLSDILKRINGFPLSVTQNY
;
A
#
# COMPACT_ATOMS: atom_id res chain seq x y z
N MET A 1 -15.67 3.98 16.53
CA MET A 1 -15.03 2.91 15.74
C MET A 1 -15.91 1.68 15.84
N SER A 2 -16.21 0.98 14.74
CA SER A 2 -17.00 -0.27 14.80
C SER A 2 -16.18 -1.37 15.48
N ARG A 3 -16.84 -2.27 16.22
CA ARG A 3 -16.23 -3.44 16.88
C ARG A 3 -15.45 -4.31 15.89
N ASP A 4 -16.00 -4.51 14.69
CA ASP A 4 -15.37 -5.29 13.61
C ASP A 4 -14.05 -4.66 13.15
N SER A 5 -13.97 -3.33 13.12
CA SER A 5 -12.76 -2.61 12.69
C SER A 5 -11.60 -2.76 13.68
N GLU A 6 -11.92 -2.98 14.95
CA GLU A 6 -10.95 -3.20 16.01
C GLU A 6 -10.43 -4.64 16.01
N GLU A 7 -11.33 -5.62 15.84
CA GLU A 7 -10.99 -7.04 15.71
C GLU A 7 -10.08 -7.28 14.50
N ILE A 8 -10.42 -6.73 13.33
CA ILE A 8 -9.57 -6.80 12.13
C ILE A 8 -8.19 -6.18 12.39
N ARG A 9 -8.13 -5.02 13.03
CA ARG A 9 -6.85 -4.35 13.35
C ARG A 9 -6.00 -5.20 14.31
N ASN A 10 -6.61 -5.81 15.31
CA ASN A 10 -5.91 -6.66 16.26
C ASN A 10 -5.40 -7.95 15.59
N SER A 11 -6.20 -8.57 14.73
CA SER A 11 -5.77 -9.73 13.93
C SER A 11 -4.56 -9.40 13.06
N ILE A 12 -4.62 -8.29 12.29
CA ILE A 12 -3.50 -7.85 11.45
C ILE A 12 -2.26 -7.50 12.29
N TRP A 13 -2.45 -6.90 13.46
CA TRP A 13 -1.36 -6.64 14.40
C TRP A 13 -0.69 -7.94 14.85
N GLN A 14 -1.45 -8.96 15.23
CA GLN A 14 -0.89 -10.26 15.63
C GLN A 14 -0.08 -10.91 14.51
N THR A 15 -0.55 -10.84 13.26
CA THR A 15 0.23 -11.32 12.12
C THR A 15 1.50 -10.51 11.91
N TYR A 16 1.45 -9.18 12.10
CA TYR A 16 2.62 -8.31 12.00
C TYR A 16 3.69 -8.63 13.05
N VAL A 17 3.27 -8.87 14.31
CA VAL A 17 4.17 -9.30 15.40
C VAL A 17 4.78 -10.66 15.07
N SER A 18 3.94 -11.63 14.69
CA SER A 18 4.35 -13.02 14.46
C SER A 18 5.28 -13.19 13.25
N ALA A 19 5.18 -12.31 12.27
CA ALA A 19 6.08 -12.30 11.12
C ALA A 19 7.44 -11.63 11.41
N GLY A 20 7.75 -11.27 12.66
CA GLY A 20 9.04 -10.71 13.06
C GLY A 20 9.29 -9.28 12.56
N PHE A 21 8.24 -8.53 12.21
CA PHE A 21 8.44 -7.17 11.69
C PHE A 21 8.92 -6.17 12.75
N LEU A 22 8.84 -6.53 14.04
CA LEU A 22 9.35 -5.74 15.15
C LEU A 22 10.88 -5.76 15.23
N ASP A 23 11.54 -6.80 14.72
CA ASP A 23 13.01 -6.93 14.70
C ASP A 23 13.68 -5.86 13.84
N LYS A 24 12.89 -5.17 13.00
CA LYS A 24 13.36 -4.07 12.15
C LYS A 24 13.45 -2.73 12.90
N VAL A 25 13.11 -2.67 14.19
CA VAL A 25 13.27 -1.45 15.00
C VAL A 25 14.75 -1.25 15.28
N ARG A 26 15.23 -0.02 15.07
CA ARG A 26 16.66 0.29 15.17
C ARG A 26 17.04 0.46 16.64
N PRO A 27 18.27 0.14 17.05
CA PRO A 27 18.75 0.46 18.39
C PRO A 27 18.58 1.95 18.77
N SER A 28 18.78 2.85 17.80
CA SER A 28 18.55 4.30 17.97
C SER A 28 17.10 4.72 18.18
N ASP A 29 16.14 3.81 17.98
CA ASP A 29 14.71 4.10 18.14
C ASP A 29 14.28 3.96 19.61
N PHE A 30 15.07 3.32 20.46
CA PHE A 30 14.77 3.10 21.87
C PHE A 30 15.15 4.30 22.75
N MET A 31 14.41 4.48 23.84
CA MET A 31 14.73 5.49 24.87
C MET A 31 15.98 5.13 25.68
N MET A 32 16.35 3.85 25.73
CA MET A 32 17.50 3.32 26.49
C MET A 32 18.53 2.70 25.54
N GLU A 33 19.82 2.81 25.89
CA GLU A 33 20.95 2.32 25.06
C GLU A 33 20.90 0.81 24.74
N LYS A 34 20.20 0.01 25.56
CA LYS A 34 19.99 -1.44 25.36
C LYS A 34 18.50 -1.79 25.40
N GLY A 35 17.67 -1.00 24.73
CA GLY A 35 16.25 -1.29 24.63
C GLY A 35 15.99 -2.52 23.76
N GLU A 36 15.08 -3.38 24.23
CA GLU A 36 14.55 -4.51 23.47
C GLU A 36 13.02 -4.42 23.44
N ILE A 37 12.41 -4.97 22.38
CA ILE A 37 10.96 -5.06 22.32
C ILE A 37 10.53 -6.31 23.10
N PRO A 38 9.69 -6.16 24.13
CA PRO A 38 9.16 -7.32 24.85
C PRO A 38 8.29 -8.16 23.95
N ASN A 39 8.03 -9.41 24.33
CA ASN A 39 7.12 -10.26 23.59
C ASN A 39 5.70 -9.65 23.59
N LEU A 40 5.21 -9.28 22.40
CA LEU A 40 3.87 -8.68 22.20
C LEU A 40 2.84 -9.69 21.67
N HIS A 41 3.19 -10.97 21.56
CA HIS A 41 2.26 -12.01 21.11
C HIS A 41 1.02 -12.07 22.02
N GLY A 42 -0.16 -12.09 21.41
CA GLY A 42 -1.45 -12.10 22.10
C GLY A 42 -1.92 -10.75 22.64
N MET A 43 -1.08 -9.70 22.65
CA MET A 43 -1.48 -8.37 23.11
C MET A 43 -2.26 -7.60 22.03
N SER A 44 -3.35 -6.93 22.39
CA SER A 44 -4.06 -6.06 21.43
C SER A 44 -3.15 -4.94 20.91
N PHE A 45 -3.53 -4.32 19.80
CA PHE A 45 -2.78 -3.20 19.25
C PHE A 45 -2.71 -2.03 20.25
N GLN A 46 -3.77 -1.76 21.01
CA GLN A 46 -3.79 -0.64 21.96
C GLN A 46 -2.87 -0.88 23.16
N GLU A 47 -2.89 -2.09 23.73
CA GLU A 47 -1.98 -2.48 24.82
C GLU A 47 -0.53 -2.41 24.35
N SER A 48 -0.25 -2.99 23.18
CA SER A 48 1.08 -2.95 22.56
C SER A 48 1.54 -1.52 22.30
N LYS A 49 0.66 -0.65 21.80
CA LYS A 49 0.94 0.76 21.54
C LYS A 49 1.29 1.52 22.82
N ALA A 50 0.54 1.30 23.90
CA ALA A 50 0.83 1.95 25.19
C ALA A 50 2.22 1.57 25.69
N LEU A 51 2.57 0.28 25.61
CA LEU A 51 3.88 -0.23 26.01
C LEU A 51 5.01 0.30 25.12
N LEU A 52 4.85 0.19 23.80
CA LEU A 52 5.86 0.63 22.82
C LEU A 52 6.13 2.14 22.88
N LYS A 53 5.12 2.96 23.19
CA LYS A 53 5.31 4.41 23.36
C LYS A 53 6.17 4.76 24.57
N ASN A 54 6.23 3.89 25.59
CA ASN A 54 7.09 4.09 26.75
C ASN A 54 8.53 3.58 26.51
N LEU A 55 8.71 2.67 25.55
CA LEU A 55 10.01 2.06 25.22
C LEU A 55 10.75 2.80 24.09
N LEU A 56 10.00 3.31 23.13
CA LEU A 56 10.53 3.95 21.92
C LEU A 56 10.52 5.46 22.05
N THR A 57 11.53 6.10 21.47
CA THR A 57 11.52 7.52 21.17
C THR A 57 10.29 7.89 20.32
N THR A 58 9.84 9.14 20.39
CA THR A 58 8.74 9.63 19.54
C THR A 58 8.97 9.34 18.05
N ASN A 59 10.22 9.48 17.59
CA ASN A 59 10.62 9.18 16.22
C ASN A 59 10.58 7.67 15.93
N GLY A 60 11.06 6.85 16.87
CA GLY A 60 11.01 5.39 16.79
C GLY A 60 9.58 4.86 16.68
N TRP A 61 8.69 5.34 17.57
CA TRP A 61 7.26 5.03 17.51
C TRP A 61 6.65 5.47 16.17
N THR A 62 6.91 6.69 15.71
CA THR A 62 6.36 7.21 14.45
C THR A 62 6.76 6.33 13.25
N ARG A 63 8.03 5.90 13.19
CA ARG A 63 8.52 4.98 12.16
C ARG A 63 7.86 3.60 12.24
N LEU A 64 7.73 3.05 13.45
CA LEU A 64 7.07 1.76 13.67
C LEU A 64 5.60 1.82 13.23
N ASP A 65 4.85 2.82 13.69
CA ASP A 65 3.45 3.01 13.37
C ASP A 65 3.23 3.20 11.86
N ALA A 66 4.09 3.97 11.18
CA ALA A 66 4.04 4.12 9.72
C ALA A 66 4.24 2.78 8.99
N ARG A 67 5.17 1.94 9.45
CA ARG A 67 5.40 0.59 8.88
C ARG A 67 4.18 -0.31 9.11
N PHE A 68 3.61 -0.30 10.30
CA PHE A 68 2.40 -1.07 10.59
C PHE A 68 1.22 -0.60 9.74
N ARG A 69 0.99 0.71 9.60
CA ARG A 69 -0.06 1.27 8.72
C ARG A 69 0.11 0.81 7.27
N LYS A 70 1.33 0.84 6.74
CA LYS A 70 1.63 0.34 5.39
C LYS A 70 1.39 -1.16 5.25
N TYR A 71 1.77 -1.95 6.27
CA TYR A 71 1.50 -3.38 6.29
C TYR A 71 -0.01 -3.67 6.31
N LYS A 72 -0.76 -3.01 7.20
CA LYS A 72 -2.21 -3.11 7.28
C LYS A 72 -2.88 -2.76 5.95
N GLN A 73 -2.47 -1.65 5.33
CA GLN A 73 -2.98 -1.27 4.02
C GLN A 73 -2.74 -2.36 2.97
N ARG A 74 -1.55 -2.98 2.95
CA ARG A 74 -1.25 -4.07 2.02
C ARG A 74 -2.06 -5.33 2.27
N GLN A 75 -2.28 -5.69 3.54
CA GLN A 75 -3.11 -6.85 3.90
C GLN A 75 -4.57 -6.66 3.50
N LEU A 76 -5.09 -5.44 3.65
CA LEU A 76 -6.49 -5.13 3.32
C LEU A 76 -6.71 -4.83 1.84
N GLY A 77 -5.72 -4.23 1.16
CA GLY A 77 -5.93 -3.61 -0.13
C GLY A 77 -6.10 -4.56 -1.30
N GLN A 78 -5.86 -5.87 -1.15
CA GLN A 78 -5.85 -6.85 -2.26
C GLN A 78 -5.08 -6.38 -3.50
N LEU A 79 -4.12 -5.47 -3.31
CA LEU A 79 -3.38 -4.83 -4.39
C LEU A 79 -2.28 -5.76 -4.89
N THR A 80 -2.13 -5.83 -6.20
CA THR A 80 -1.01 -6.52 -6.86
C THR A 80 -0.12 -5.53 -7.61
N THR A 81 1.09 -5.95 -7.98
CA THR A 81 2.01 -5.16 -8.81
C THR A 81 2.12 -5.81 -10.18
N ILE A 82 1.84 -5.04 -11.24
CA ILE A 82 2.05 -5.47 -12.62
C ILE A 82 3.28 -4.78 -13.21
N THR A 83 4.04 -5.48 -14.04
CA THR A 83 5.16 -4.92 -14.79
C THR A 83 4.75 -4.71 -16.24
N LEU A 84 4.93 -3.49 -16.75
CA LEU A 84 4.56 -3.11 -18.12
C LEU A 84 5.76 -2.49 -18.83
N HIS A 85 5.84 -2.70 -20.14
CA HIS A 85 6.75 -1.92 -20.97
C HIS A 85 6.30 -0.45 -20.98
N LYS A 86 7.27 0.49 -20.99
CA LYS A 86 6.99 1.94 -21.06
C LYS A 86 6.03 2.32 -22.20
N LYS A 87 6.19 1.69 -23.36
CA LYS A 87 5.30 1.85 -24.53
C LYS A 87 3.85 1.46 -24.22
N THR A 88 3.64 0.40 -23.45
CA THR A 88 2.30 -0.04 -23.06
C THR A 88 1.70 0.93 -22.05
N LEU A 89 2.50 1.38 -21.07
CA LEU A 89 2.05 2.36 -20.08
C LEU A 89 1.60 3.68 -20.74
N ALA A 90 2.39 4.22 -21.68
CA ALA A 90 2.02 5.45 -22.40
C ALA A 90 0.69 5.31 -23.16
N LYS A 91 0.40 4.13 -23.73
CA LYS A 91 -0.89 3.87 -24.37
C LYS A 91 -2.04 3.82 -23.37
N LEU A 92 -1.82 3.23 -22.19
CA LEU A 92 -2.81 3.19 -21.12
C LEU A 92 -3.07 4.59 -20.55
N GLU A 93 -2.04 5.44 -20.40
CA GLU A 93 -2.18 6.84 -19.98
C GLU A 93 -3.04 7.64 -20.96
N TYR A 94 -2.77 7.50 -22.27
CA TYR A 94 -3.59 8.14 -23.29
C TYR A 94 -5.03 7.64 -23.26
N LEU A 95 -5.23 6.31 -23.20
CA LEU A 95 -6.57 5.73 -23.14
C LEU A 95 -7.34 6.17 -21.88
N LYS A 96 -6.68 6.22 -20.72
CA LYS A 96 -7.24 6.74 -19.48
C LYS A 96 -7.78 8.15 -19.66
N SER A 97 -7.02 9.01 -20.35
CA SER A 97 -7.44 10.39 -20.63
C SER A 97 -8.60 10.48 -21.62
N GLU A 98 -8.64 9.64 -22.65
CA GLU A 98 -9.75 9.61 -23.63
C GLU A 98 -11.06 9.12 -23.00
N LEU A 99 -10.97 8.16 -22.07
CA LEU A 99 -12.13 7.60 -21.36
C LEU A 99 -12.51 8.40 -20.11
N ALA A 100 -11.75 9.43 -19.75
CA ALA A 100 -11.95 10.28 -18.57
C ALA A 100 -12.13 9.48 -17.25
N VAL A 101 -11.37 8.39 -17.09
CA VAL A 101 -11.39 7.57 -15.87
C VAL A 101 -10.28 7.98 -14.89
N ASP A 102 -10.57 7.90 -13.59
CA ASP A 102 -9.73 8.49 -12.55
C ASP A 102 -8.46 7.68 -12.24
N ASP A 103 -8.49 6.36 -12.37
CA ASP A 103 -7.37 5.47 -12.09
C ASP A 103 -7.27 4.28 -13.06
N TYR A 104 -6.23 3.46 -12.87
CA TYR A 104 -5.98 2.30 -13.72
C TYR A 104 -6.88 1.11 -13.40
N ASP A 105 -7.40 1.00 -12.17
CA ASP A 105 -8.28 -0.09 -11.81
C ASP A 105 -9.63 0.10 -12.52
N MET A 106 -10.18 1.32 -12.49
CA MET A 106 -11.37 1.68 -13.29
C MET A 106 -11.14 1.51 -14.79
N LEU A 107 -9.96 1.87 -15.29
CA LEU A 107 -9.62 1.65 -16.70
C LEU A 107 -9.64 0.16 -17.06
N PHE A 108 -9.05 -0.69 -16.22
CA PHE A 108 -9.02 -2.13 -16.46
C PHE A 108 -10.41 -2.75 -16.37
N GLU A 109 -11.23 -2.35 -15.40
CA GLU A 109 -12.63 -2.78 -15.30
C GLU A 109 -13.41 -2.42 -16.57
N TYR A 110 -13.30 -1.16 -17.01
CA TYR A 110 -13.96 -0.69 -18.23
C TYR A 110 -13.49 -1.42 -19.50
N LEU A 111 -12.20 -1.78 -19.57
CA LEU A 111 -11.67 -2.55 -20.70
C LEU A 111 -12.13 -4.02 -20.71
N LEU A 112 -12.41 -4.59 -19.54
CA LEU A 112 -12.87 -5.97 -19.40
C LEU A 112 -14.37 -6.09 -19.67
N ASP A 113 -15.15 -5.08 -19.31
CA ASP A 113 -16.59 -5.03 -19.54
C ASP A 113 -17.02 -3.63 -20.05
N PRO A 114 -16.78 -3.35 -21.33
CA PRO A 114 -17.02 -2.02 -21.88
C PRO A 114 -18.51 -1.79 -22.12
N GLU A 115 -19.05 -0.74 -21.50
CA GLU A 115 -20.43 -0.28 -21.75
C GLU A 115 -20.63 0.24 -23.18
N GLU A 116 -19.56 0.69 -23.84
CA GLU A 116 -19.57 1.23 -25.20
C GLU A 116 -18.59 0.50 -26.14
N ASN A 117 -18.82 0.61 -27.45
CA ASN A 117 -17.94 0.02 -28.45
C ASN A 117 -16.60 0.79 -28.54
N LEU A 118 -15.52 0.17 -28.05
CA LEU A 118 -14.18 0.78 -27.99
C LEU A 118 -13.42 0.81 -29.32
N SER A 119 -13.99 0.27 -30.40
CA SER A 119 -13.26 0.01 -31.64
C SER A 119 -12.61 1.26 -32.25
N ASP A 120 -13.25 2.42 -32.17
CA ASP A 120 -12.70 3.66 -32.73
C ASP A 120 -11.59 4.28 -31.87
N ILE A 121 -11.69 4.18 -30.55
CA ILE A 121 -10.64 4.62 -29.61
C ILE A 121 -9.40 3.73 -29.77
N LEU A 122 -9.59 2.41 -29.87
CA LEU A 122 -8.51 1.45 -30.08
C LEU A 122 -7.78 1.66 -31.42
N LYS A 123 -8.49 2.07 -32.48
CA LYS A 123 -7.86 2.47 -33.76
C LYS A 123 -6.94 3.68 -33.59
N ARG A 124 -7.37 4.70 -32.84
CA ARG A 124 -6.54 5.89 -32.55
C ARG A 124 -5.27 5.53 -31.77
N ILE A 125 -5.39 4.63 -30.80
CA ILE A 125 -4.25 4.14 -29.99
C ILE A 125 -3.22 3.38 -30.83
N ASN A 126 -3.67 2.61 -31.82
CA ASN A 126 -2.76 1.89 -32.72
C ASN A 126 -2.00 2.84 -33.65
N GLY A 127 -2.55 4.02 -33.94
CA GLY A 127 -1.89 5.10 -34.67
C GLY A 127 -1.03 6.03 -33.80
N PHE A 128 -1.04 5.88 -32.47
CA PHE A 128 -0.35 6.81 -31.56
C PHE A 128 1.17 6.76 -31.73
N PRO A 129 1.83 7.85 -32.14
CA PRO A 129 3.27 7.90 -32.31
C PRO A 129 3.95 7.94 -30.93
N LEU A 130 4.72 6.91 -30.62
CA LEU A 130 5.40 6.75 -29.32
C LEU A 130 6.65 7.63 -29.15
N SER A 131 6.82 8.63 -30.01
CA SER A 131 7.97 9.52 -30.03
C SER A 131 7.88 10.69 -29.05
N VAL A 132 6.87 10.75 -28.19
CA VAL A 132 6.72 11.83 -27.20
C VAL A 132 6.48 11.26 -25.81
N THR A 133 7.54 10.80 -25.18
CA THR A 133 7.66 10.75 -23.71
C THR A 133 9.14 10.64 -23.32
N GLN A 134 9.93 11.60 -23.81
CA GLN A 134 11.10 12.06 -23.08
C GLN A 134 10.67 13.32 -22.34
N ASN A 135 10.58 13.23 -21.02
CA ASN A 135 10.83 14.28 -20.04
C ASN A 135 10.17 13.82 -18.74
N TYR A 136 10.97 13.20 -17.86
CA TYR A 136 11.02 13.44 -16.41
C TYR A 136 12.28 12.73 -15.88
#